data_AF-A0A3M3B104-F1
#
_entry.id   AF-A0A3M3B104-F1
#
_cell.length_a   1.000
_cell.length_b   1.000
_cell.length_c   1.000
_cell.angle_alpha   90.00
_cell.angle_beta   90.00
_cell.angle_gamma   90.00
#
_symmetry.space_group_name_H-M   'P 1'
#
loop_
_entity.id
_entity.type
_entity.pdbx_description
1 polymer ?
#
loop_
_entity_poly.entity_id
_entity_poly.type
_entity_poly.pdbx_seq_one_letter_code
_entity_poly.pdbx_strand_id
1 'polypeptide(L)' 'MHMTLHEYLKALNKPDLDSFARRCGTSAGQLRQVAYCNRRASAALAVNIERESKGTVVCEVLRPDIDWAYLRGSEAA' A
#
# COMPACT_ATOMS: atom_id res chain seq x y z
N MET A 1 10.41 -9.40 7.33
CA MET A 1 9.86 -8.32 8.19
C MET A 1 9.25 -7.30 7.25
N HIS A 2 7.93 -7.20 7.19
CA HIS A 2 7.23 -6.23 6.34
C HIS A 2 6.96 -4.96 7.13
N MET A 3 7.03 -3.81 6.46
CA MET A 3 6.82 -2.51 7.09
C MET A 3 5.38 -2.06 6.91
N THR A 4 4.83 -1.36 7.90
CA THR A 4 3.52 -0.72 7.74
C THR A 4 3.61 0.45 6.76
N LEU A 5 2.49 0.81 6.14
CA LEU A 5 2.44 2.01 5.29
C LEU A 5 2.84 3.25 6.09
N HIS A 6 2.40 3.36 7.35
CA HIS A 6 2.73 4.48 8.23
C HIS A 6 4.24 4.68 8.43
N GLU A 7 4.96 3.61 8.75
CA GLU A 7 6.41 3.64 8.90
C GLU A 7 7.10 4.01 7.57
N TYR A 8 6.60 3.49 6.46
CA TYR A 8 7.10 3.84 5.12
C TYR A 8 6.92 5.32 4.80
N LEU A 9 5.73 5.89 5.02
CA LEU A 9 5.48 7.30 4.74
C LEU A 9 6.27 8.22 5.68
N LYS A 10 6.55 7.81 6.91
CA LYS A 10 7.36 8.59 7.87
C LYS A 10 8.79 8.80 7.39
N ALA A 11 9.35 7.89 6.60
CA ALA A 11 10.70 8.02 6.06
C ALA A 11 10.77 8.97 4.85
N LEU A 12 9.63 9.35 4.26
CA LEU A 12 9.57 10.22 3.09
C LEU A 12 9.43 11.69 3.51
N ASN A 13 10.14 12.57 2.79
CA ASN A 13 9.85 14.01 2.83
C ASN A 13 8.58 14.32 2.00
N LYS A 14 8.12 15.57 2.04
CA LYS A 14 6.90 15.99 1.33
C LYS A 14 6.97 15.78 -0.21
N PRO A 15 8.02 16.24 -0.92
CA PRO A 15 8.19 15.96 -2.35
C PRO A 15 8.17 14.47 -2.73
N ASP A 16 8.83 13.63 -1.92
CA ASP A 16 8.93 12.20 -2.17
C ASP A 16 7.59 11.51 -1.91
N LEU A 17 6.85 11.93 -0.89
CA LEU A 17 5.50 11.45 -0.61
C LEU A 17 4.52 11.83 -1.72
N ASP A 18 4.55 13.06 -2.22
CA ASP A 18 3.70 13.49 -3.32
C ASP A 18 4.03 12.73 -4.61
N SER A 19 5.32 12.51 -4.88
CA SER A 19 5.79 11.70 -5.99
C SER A 19 5.35 10.24 -5.87
N PHE A 20 5.48 9.65 -4.68
CA PHE A 20 5.06 8.28 -4.40
C PHE A 20 3.54 8.11 -4.57
N ALA A 21 2.75 9.06 -4.04
CA ALA A 21 1.30 9.06 -4.21
C ALA A 21 0.88 9.09 -5.68
N ARG A 22 1.52 9.94 -6.49
CA ARG A 22 1.25 10.03 -7.94
C ARG A 22 1.53 8.71 -8.65
N ARG A 23 2.67 8.06 -8.36
CA ARG A 23 2.99 6.75 -8.95
C ARG A 23 2.01 5.66 -8.51
N CYS A 24 1.53 5.73 -7.28
CA CYS A 24 0.47 4.84 -6.79
C CYS A 24 -0.93 5.12 -7.40
N GLY A 25 -1.08 6.18 -8.21
CA GLY A 25 -2.35 6.61 -8.78
C GLY A 25 -3.30 7.25 -7.77
N THR A 26 -2.77 7.92 -6.74
CA THR A 26 -3.57 8.54 -5.68
C THR A 26 -2.97 9.87 -5.19
N SER A 27 -3.46 10.40 -4.06
CA SER A 27 -2.93 11.60 -3.42
C SER A 27 -2.25 11.31 -2.08
N ALA A 28 -1.33 12.18 -1.66
CA ALA A 28 -0.66 12.06 -0.37
C ALA A 28 -1.65 12.10 0.81
N GLY A 29 -2.78 12.80 0.65
CA GLY A 29 -3.87 12.80 1.63
C GLY A 29 -4.52 11.42 1.76
N GLN A 30 -4.81 10.75 0.65
CA GLN A 30 -5.36 9.40 0.65
C GLN A 30 -4.39 8.39 1.26
N LEU A 31 -3.09 8.46 0.90
CA LEU A 31 -2.08 7.59 1.50
C LEU A 31 -1.99 7.76 3.02
N ARG A 32 -2.05 8.99 3.53
CA ARG A 32 -2.10 9.23 4.98
C ARG A 32 -3.36 8.63 5.60
N GLN A 33 -4.54 8.84 5.00
CA GLN A 33 -5.78 8.25 5.52
C GLN A 33 -5.69 6.72 5.63
N VAL A 34 -5.04 6.06 4.67
CA VAL A 34 -4.78 4.62 4.72
C VAL A 34 -3.75 4.26 5.80
N ALA A 35 -2.64 4.99 5.85
CA ALA A 35 -1.55 4.74 6.79
C ALA A 35 -1.96 4.85 8.26
N TYR A 36 -2.79 5.84 8.59
CA TYR A 36 -3.29 6.06 9.95
C TYR A 36 -4.48 5.14 10.30
N CYS A 37 -4.71 4.07 9.53
CA CYS A 37 -5.83 3.13 9.68
C CYS A 37 -7.23 3.78 9.67
N ASN A 38 -7.35 5.03 9.20
CA ASN A 38 -8.63 5.73 9.11
C ASN A 38 -9.48 5.21 7.94
N ARG A 39 -8.83 4.65 6.90
CA ARG A 39 -9.49 4.05 5.74
C ARG A 39 -8.75 2.81 5.27
N ARG A 40 -9.49 1.80 4.84
CA ARG A 40 -8.90 0.62 4.18
C ARG A 40 -8.52 0.96 2.74
N ALA A 41 -7.36 0.50 2.28
CA ALA A 41 -6.97 0.61 0.88
C ALA A 41 -7.96 -0.14 -0.03
N SER A 42 -8.20 0.33 -1.26
CA SER A 42 -8.82 -0.53 -2.27
C SER A 42 -7.82 -1.64 -2.67
N ALA A 43 -8.32 -2.73 -3.28
CA ALA A 43 -7.43 -3.80 -3.75
C ALA A 43 -6.41 -3.27 -4.78
N ALA A 44 -6.87 -2.45 -5.72
CA ALA A 44 -6.01 -1.78 -6.71
C ALA A 44 -4.96 -0.87 -6.05
N LEU A 45 -5.35 -0.10 -5.03
CA LEU A 45 -4.40 0.76 -4.32
C LEU A 45 -3.36 -0.05 -3.54
N ALA A 46 -3.76 -1.17 -2.93
CA ALA A 46 -2.82 -2.05 -2.23
C ALA A 46 -1.74 -2.60 -3.18
N VAL A 47 -2.15 -3.08 -4.36
CA VAL A 47 -1.23 -3.56 -5.40
C VAL A 47 -0.28 -2.45 -5.88
N ASN A 48 -0.80 -1.25 -6.11
CA ASN A 48 0.03 -0.11 -6.53
C ASN A 48 1.05 0.27 -5.45
N ILE A 49 0.65 0.29 -4.17
CA ILE A 49 1.56 0.58 -3.06
C ILE A 49 2.66 -0.48 -2.96
N GLU A 50 2.32 -1.78 -3.05
CA GLU A 50 3.32 -2.85 -3.01
C GLU A 50 4.33 -2.72 -4.15
N ARG A 51 3.84 -2.50 -5.38
CA ARG A 51 4.67 -2.29 -6.57
C ARG A 51 5.62 -1.11 -6.41
N GLU A 52 5.08 0.05 -6.05
CA GLU A 52 5.85 1.30 -5.99
C GLU A 52 6.76 1.41 -4.76
N SER A 53 6.46 0.66 -3.70
CA SER A 53 7.33 0.50 -2.53
C SER A 53 8.33 -0.66 -2.68
N LYS A 54 8.34 -1.33 -3.83
CA LYS A 54 9.20 -2.48 -4.15
C LYS A 54 9.08 -3.61 -3.10
N GLY A 55 7.87 -3.88 -2.64
CA GLY A 55 7.58 -4.91 -1.64
C GLY A 55 7.91 -4.52 -0.19
N THR A 56 8.31 -3.28 0.08
CA THR A 56 8.54 -2.82 1.47
C THR A 56 7.23 -2.82 2.27
N VAL A 57 6.14 -2.38 1.63
CA VAL A 57 4.77 -2.44 2.16
C VAL A 57 3.98 -3.43 1.31
N VAL A 58 3.61 -4.57 1.88
CA VAL A 58 2.92 -5.65 1.15
C VAL A 58 1.40 -5.54 1.26
N CYS A 59 0.68 -6.11 0.29
CA CYS A 59 -0.77 -6.10 0.19
C CYS A 59 -1.42 -6.74 1.43
N GLU A 60 -0.80 -7.78 1.99
CA GLU A 60 -1.24 -8.50 3.19
C GLU A 60 -1.33 -7.56 4.41
N VAL A 61 -0.43 -6.58 4.52
CA VAL A 61 -0.46 -5.57 5.58
C VAL A 61 -1.56 -4.52 5.33
N LEU A 62 -1.81 -4.17 4.08
CA LEU A 62 -2.81 -3.16 3.69
C LEU A 62 -4.25 -3.70 3.69
N ARG A 63 -4.39 -5.01 3.48
CA ARG A 63 -5.64 -5.75 3.35
C ARG A 63 -5.58 -7.08 4.11
N PRO A 64 -5.52 -7.04 5.46
CA PRO A 64 -5.55 -8.26 6.27
C PRO A 64 -6.90 -8.99 6.22
N ASP A 65 -7.92 -8.37 5.62
CA ASP A 65 -9.26 -8.92 5.43
C ASP A 65 -9.39 -9.89 4.25
N ILE A 66 -8.36 -10.02 3.40
CA ILE A 66 -8.36 -10.89 2.23
C ILE A 66 -7.57 -12.16 2.52
N ASP A 67 -8.08 -13.31 2.08
CA ASP A 67 -7.33 -14.58 2.09
C ASP A 67 -6.26 -14.58 0.98
N TRP A 68 -5.11 -14.00 1.28
CA TRP A 68 -3.98 -13.94 0.35
C TRP A 68 -3.32 -15.30 0.14
N ALA A 69 -3.41 -16.23 1.09
CA ALA A 69 -2.87 -17.57 0.91
C ALA A 69 -3.61 -18.29 -0.23
N TYR A 70 -4.94 -18.17 -0.27
CA TYR A 70 -5.74 -18.64 -1.39
C TYR A 70 -5.40 -17.92 -2.71
N LEU A 71 -5.35 -16.59 -2.71
CA LEU A 71 -5.10 -15.81 -3.94
C LEU A 71 -3.72 -16.05 -4.54
N ARG A 72 -2.66 -16.21 -3.72
CA ARG A 72 -1.29 -16.42 -4.20
C ARG A 72 -1.10 -17.82 -4.81
N GLY A 73 -1.98 -18.78 -4.50
CA GLY A 73 -2.01 -20.11 -5.11
C GLY A 73 -3.03 -20.25 -6.24
N SER A 74 -3.75 -19.19 -6.58
CA SER A 74 -4.78 -19.19 -7.63
C SER A 74 -4.19 -18.75 -8.96
N GLU A 75 -4.49 -19.47 -10.04
CA GLU A 75 -4.18 -19.03 -11.41
C GLU A 75 -5.38 -18.28 -11.99
N ALA A 76 -5.10 -17.23 -12.76
CA ALA A 76 -6.14 -16.61 -13.57
C ALA A 76 -6.60 -17.59 -14.65
N ALA A 77 -7.92 -17.71 -14.82
CA ALA A 77 -8.53 -18.51 -15.86
C ALA A 77 -8.32 -17.90 -17.26
#